data_AF-A0A022R5D1-F1
#
_entry.id   AF-A0A022R5D1-F1
#
_cell.length_a   1.000
_cell.length_b   1.000
_cell.length_c   1.000
_cell.angle_alpha   90.00
_cell.angle_beta   90.00
_cell.angle_gamma   90.00
#
_symmetry.space_group_name_H-M   'P 1'
#
loop_
_entity.id
_entity.type
_entity.pdbx_description
1 polymer ?
#
loop_
_entity_poly.entity_id
_entity_poly.type
_entity_poly.pdbx_seq_one_letter_code
_entity_poly.pdbx_strand_id
1 'polypeptide(L)'
;EEEKEREVENLEKEVANLKVQIEAKDSAYKQALIKIDHHQQTANELSILLTNSELQKDLYINQSQEADLRINELESSLERTSHQLSESEKAREKLSYVTSFLESTLFQLQSLEIESLVMREKQMDYVSAKEAELELAANALLDANETIRDLENKFTEKSTYIDSLKEEVKQANDLRIFHEKVASDAISELNRLKDEAELHEKKNSDQSAYIGSLETELRQLRTALVDAKDETKKNENDAQIEIALLKSEIHKGRSKTAAAEAAEARAQGEKSALYNALQQMGLEAEETKKENRMLKEALMQENNEVKTEEEERDENGGELENTKKELENAISRIGEMRARAEQAISRAEAAEKAKAAMEEKMKRRKEHKERRKAALVALREESFSRDFGNSTEINEYDDAASAKNYQPLGKVLNIKF
;
A
#
# COMPACT_ATOMS: atom_id res chain seq x y z
N GLU A 1 -112.84 -199.53 -67.29
CA GLU A 1 -112.58 -198.07 -67.26
C GLU A 1 -111.21 -197.76 -66.64
N GLU A 2 -110.93 -198.31 -65.45
CA GLU A 2 -109.71 -198.22 -64.59
C GLU A 2 -108.37 -197.70 -65.16
N GLU A 3 -107.98 -198.04 -66.38
CA GLU A 3 -106.70 -197.58 -66.97
C GLU A 3 -106.76 -196.09 -67.32
N LYS A 4 -107.91 -195.62 -67.83
CA LYS A 4 -108.14 -194.20 -68.12
C LYS A 4 -108.30 -193.38 -66.84
N GLU A 5 -108.84 -193.97 -65.78
CA GLU A 5 -108.91 -193.32 -64.46
C GLU A 5 -107.50 -193.09 -63.89
N ARG A 6 -106.58 -194.06 -64.02
CA ARG A 6 -105.18 -193.88 -63.60
C ARG A 6 -104.39 -192.90 -64.46
N GLU A 7 -104.69 -192.81 -65.76
CA GLU A 7 -104.10 -191.81 -66.64
C GLU A 7 -104.58 -190.39 -66.28
N VAL A 8 -105.88 -190.22 -66.03
CA VAL A 8 -106.47 -188.97 -65.52
C VAL A 8 -105.90 -188.61 -64.14
N GLU A 9 -105.82 -189.55 -63.19
CA GLU A 9 -105.29 -189.30 -61.84
C GLU A 9 -103.81 -188.89 -61.87
N ASN A 10 -103.02 -189.41 -62.81
CA ASN A 10 -101.64 -188.97 -63.02
C ASN A 10 -101.56 -187.58 -63.66
N LEU A 11 -102.41 -187.27 -64.64
CA LEU A 11 -102.50 -185.93 -65.22
C LEU A 11 -102.98 -184.90 -64.19
N GLU A 12 -103.91 -185.25 -63.30
CA GLU A 12 -104.33 -184.41 -62.18
C GLU A 12 -103.18 -184.15 -61.19
N LYS A 13 -102.37 -185.17 -60.87
CA LYS A 13 -101.14 -185.01 -60.06
C LYS A 13 -100.10 -184.14 -60.75
N GLU A 14 -99.91 -184.28 -62.06
CA GLU A 14 -98.96 -183.45 -62.81
C GLU A 14 -99.44 -182.00 -62.93
N VAL A 15 -100.73 -181.77 -63.19
CA VAL A 15 -101.37 -180.45 -63.16
C VAL A 15 -101.27 -179.82 -61.77
N ALA A 16 -101.49 -180.59 -60.69
CA ALA A 16 -101.31 -180.11 -59.32
C ALA A 16 -99.85 -179.74 -59.01
N ASN A 17 -98.88 -180.56 -59.45
CA ASN A 17 -97.45 -180.28 -59.30
C ASN A 17 -97.03 -179.03 -60.10
N LEU A 18 -97.45 -178.91 -61.36
CA LEU A 18 -97.21 -177.74 -62.20
C LEU A 18 -97.86 -176.48 -61.59
N LYS A 19 -99.07 -176.58 -61.05
CA LYS A 19 -99.72 -175.50 -60.32
C LYS A 19 -98.93 -175.07 -59.09
N VAL A 20 -98.48 -176.00 -58.25
CA VAL A 20 -97.62 -175.70 -57.08
C VAL A 20 -96.28 -175.08 -57.52
N GLN A 21 -95.68 -175.52 -58.63
CA GLN A 21 -94.48 -174.90 -59.17
C GLN A 21 -94.72 -173.50 -59.74
N ILE A 22 -95.88 -173.24 -60.34
CA ILE A 22 -96.29 -171.91 -60.82
C ILE A 22 -96.53 -170.98 -59.63
N GLU A 23 -97.27 -171.43 -58.61
CA GLU A 23 -97.51 -170.68 -57.37
C GLU A 23 -96.20 -170.41 -56.61
N ALA A 24 -95.27 -171.37 -56.56
CA ALA A 24 -93.94 -171.18 -55.98
C ALA A 24 -93.09 -170.17 -56.79
N LYS A 25 -93.13 -170.22 -58.13
CA LYS A 25 -92.43 -169.26 -59.00
C LYS A 25 -93.03 -167.85 -58.93
N ASP A 26 -94.35 -167.73 -58.88
CA ASP A 26 -95.06 -166.46 -58.70
C ASP A 26 -94.81 -165.87 -57.30
N SER A 27 -94.83 -166.69 -56.25
CA SER A 27 -94.45 -166.29 -54.89
C SER A 27 -92.99 -165.83 -54.83
N ALA A 28 -92.06 -166.57 -55.44
CA ALA A 28 -90.65 -166.19 -55.52
C ALA A 28 -90.44 -164.91 -56.36
N TYR A 29 -91.19 -164.72 -57.45
CA TYR A 29 -91.16 -163.52 -58.27
C TYR A 29 -91.70 -162.30 -57.52
N LYS A 30 -92.82 -162.44 -56.81
CA LYS A 30 -93.35 -161.41 -55.90
C LYS A 30 -92.37 -161.06 -54.80
N GLN A 31 -91.72 -162.06 -54.18
CA GLN A 31 -90.69 -161.82 -53.16
C GLN A 31 -89.43 -161.15 -53.75
N ALA A 32 -89.04 -161.48 -54.98
CA ALA A 32 -87.96 -160.81 -55.69
C ALA A 32 -88.31 -159.35 -56.03
N LEU A 33 -89.55 -159.09 -56.47
CA LEU A 33 -90.04 -157.74 -56.77
C LEU A 33 -90.07 -156.86 -55.50
N ILE A 34 -90.53 -157.41 -54.36
CA ILE A 34 -90.49 -156.74 -53.05
C ILE A 34 -89.04 -156.44 -52.63
N LYS A 35 -88.09 -157.36 -52.87
CA LYS A 35 -86.65 -157.11 -52.61
C LYS A 35 -86.09 -156.01 -53.52
N ILE A 36 -86.46 -155.98 -54.79
CA ILE A 36 -86.03 -154.94 -55.75
C ILE A 36 -86.58 -153.56 -55.32
N ASP A 37 -87.85 -153.46 -54.96
CA ASP A 37 -88.48 -152.24 -54.45
C ASP A 37 -87.80 -151.76 -53.15
N HIS A 38 -87.58 -152.66 -52.18
CA HIS A 38 -86.86 -152.33 -50.95
C HIS A 38 -85.42 -151.87 -51.19
N HIS A 39 -84.69 -152.51 -52.10
CA HIS A 39 -83.34 -152.08 -52.48
C HIS A 39 -83.36 -150.71 -53.22
N GLN A 40 -84.38 -150.44 -54.03
CA GLN A 40 -84.56 -149.13 -54.66
C GLN A 40 -84.89 -148.04 -53.63
N GLN A 41 -85.73 -148.33 -52.63
CA GLN A 41 -86.03 -147.42 -51.52
C GLN A 41 -84.76 -147.11 -50.72
N THR A 42 -83.99 -148.13 -50.32
CA THR A 42 -82.72 -147.96 -49.60
C THR A 42 -81.69 -147.17 -50.43
N ALA A 43 -81.62 -147.40 -51.75
CA ALA A 43 -80.75 -146.64 -52.65
C ALA A 43 -81.17 -145.16 -52.74
N ASN A 44 -82.48 -144.87 -52.76
CA ASN A 44 -83.01 -143.51 -52.74
C ASN A 44 -82.69 -142.81 -51.41
N GLU A 45 -82.88 -143.48 -50.27
CA GLU A 45 -82.55 -142.97 -48.93
C GLU A 45 -81.05 -142.65 -48.80
N LEU A 46 -80.17 -143.55 -49.24
CA LEU A 46 -78.72 -143.33 -49.23
C LEU A 46 -78.30 -142.19 -50.16
N SER A 47 -78.97 -142.01 -51.31
CA SER A 47 -78.75 -140.89 -52.23
C SER A 47 -79.14 -139.55 -51.59
N ILE A 48 -80.26 -139.50 -50.86
CA ILE A 48 -80.71 -138.33 -50.10
C ILE A 48 -79.74 -138.03 -48.95
N LEU A 49 -79.24 -139.05 -48.24
CA LEU A 49 -78.26 -138.85 -47.17
C LEU A 49 -76.90 -138.38 -47.71
N LEU A 50 -76.46 -138.90 -48.86
CA LEU A 50 -75.22 -138.47 -49.53
C LEU A 50 -75.31 -137.00 -49.95
N THR A 51 -76.35 -136.63 -50.69
CA THR A 51 -76.54 -135.24 -51.17
C THR A 51 -76.70 -134.24 -50.01
N ASN A 52 -77.40 -134.61 -48.93
CA ASN A 52 -77.43 -133.79 -47.70
C ASN A 52 -76.04 -133.66 -47.04
N SER A 53 -75.24 -134.72 -47.00
CA SER A 53 -73.87 -134.69 -46.46
C SER A 53 -72.92 -133.87 -47.33
N GLU A 54 -73.11 -133.87 -48.65
CA GLU A 54 -72.35 -133.03 -49.59
C GLU A 54 -72.69 -131.55 -49.40
N LEU A 55 -73.98 -131.20 -49.33
CA LEU A 55 -74.43 -129.83 -49.02
C LEU A 55 -73.93 -129.34 -47.65
N GLN A 56 -73.92 -130.19 -46.62
CA GLN A 56 -73.39 -129.84 -45.31
C GLN A 56 -71.86 -129.64 -45.33
N LYS A 57 -71.13 -130.47 -46.07
CA LYS A 57 -69.69 -130.32 -46.27
C LYS A 57 -69.36 -129.00 -46.99
N ASP A 58 -70.08 -128.67 -48.05
CA ASP A 58 -69.88 -127.44 -48.81
C ASP A 58 -70.23 -126.19 -47.98
N LEU A 59 -71.26 -126.27 -47.12
CA LEU A 59 -71.56 -125.22 -46.13
C LEU A 59 -70.37 -124.99 -45.18
N TYR A 60 -69.76 -126.05 -44.63
CA TYR A 60 -68.58 -125.90 -43.76
C TYR A 60 -67.34 -125.40 -44.51
N ILE A 61 -67.15 -125.79 -45.77
CA ILE A 61 -66.06 -125.25 -46.61
C ILE A 61 -66.23 -123.74 -46.81
N ASN A 62 -67.44 -123.29 -47.16
CA ASN A 62 -67.73 -121.86 -47.35
C ASN A 62 -67.56 -121.07 -46.03
N GLN A 63 -68.01 -121.62 -44.89
CA GLN A 63 -67.79 -121.02 -43.57
C GLN A 63 -66.31 -120.94 -43.19
N SER A 64 -65.49 -121.93 -43.54
CA SER A 64 -64.03 -121.87 -43.36
C SER A 64 -63.44 -120.75 -44.20
N GLN A 65 -63.80 -120.66 -45.49
CA GLN A 65 -63.29 -119.61 -46.38
C GLN A 65 -63.68 -118.20 -45.94
N GLU A 66 -64.90 -118.01 -45.43
CA GLU A 66 -65.34 -116.74 -44.84
C GLU A 66 -64.54 -116.38 -43.57
N ALA A 67 -64.28 -117.37 -42.71
CA ALA A 67 -63.44 -117.19 -41.52
C ALA A 67 -61.97 -116.87 -41.89
N ASP A 68 -61.40 -117.58 -42.87
CA ASP A 68 -60.04 -117.36 -43.36
C ASP A 68 -59.88 -115.96 -43.96
N LEU A 69 -60.84 -115.51 -44.79
CA LEU A 69 -60.89 -114.14 -45.31
C LEU A 69 -60.95 -113.12 -44.17
N ARG A 70 -61.79 -113.36 -43.15
CA ARG A 70 -61.93 -112.45 -42.02
C ARG A 70 -60.69 -112.40 -41.12
N ILE A 71 -59.95 -113.50 -40.99
CA ILE A 71 -58.65 -113.53 -40.31
C ILE A 71 -57.65 -112.66 -41.07
N ASN A 72 -57.51 -112.84 -42.39
CA ASN A 72 -56.62 -112.04 -43.23
C ASN A 72 -56.93 -110.52 -43.16
N GLU A 73 -58.22 -110.14 -43.11
CA GLU A 73 -58.63 -108.74 -42.89
C GLU A 73 -58.19 -108.19 -41.53
N LEU A 74 -58.35 -108.98 -40.47
CA LEU A 74 -58.00 -108.59 -39.10
C LEU A 74 -56.48 -108.52 -38.89
N GLU A 75 -55.72 -109.46 -39.43
CA GLU A 75 -54.25 -109.44 -39.44
C GLU A 75 -53.73 -108.21 -40.19
N SER A 76 -54.25 -107.95 -41.40
CA SER A 76 -53.93 -106.74 -42.16
C SER A 76 -54.28 -105.45 -41.41
N SER A 77 -55.31 -105.47 -40.55
CA SER A 77 -55.68 -104.33 -39.71
C SER A 77 -54.74 -104.16 -38.51
N LEU A 78 -54.31 -105.28 -37.91
CA LEU A 78 -53.36 -105.32 -36.81
C LEU A 78 -51.98 -104.82 -37.23
N GLU A 79 -51.48 -105.19 -38.41
CA GLU A 79 -50.22 -104.67 -38.95
C GLU A 79 -50.25 -103.15 -39.15
N ARG A 80 -51.32 -102.62 -39.77
CA ARG A 80 -51.49 -101.17 -39.99
C ARG A 80 -51.54 -100.39 -38.68
N THR A 81 -52.30 -100.88 -37.70
CA THR A 81 -52.41 -100.23 -36.38
C THR A 81 -51.12 -100.35 -35.57
N SER A 82 -50.40 -101.46 -35.67
CA SER A 82 -49.05 -101.61 -35.09
C SER A 82 -48.03 -100.65 -35.72
N HIS A 83 -48.11 -100.40 -37.03
CA HIS A 83 -47.25 -99.43 -37.71
C HIS A 83 -47.55 -98.00 -37.23
N GLN A 84 -48.83 -97.61 -37.23
CA GLN A 84 -49.29 -96.31 -36.74
C GLN A 84 -48.90 -96.06 -35.26
N LEU A 85 -48.97 -97.10 -34.41
CA LEU A 85 -48.50 -97.00 -33.03
C LEU A 85 -47.00 -96.72 -32.97
N SER A 86 -46.18 -97.44 -33.74
CA SER A 86 -44.72 -97.21 -33.80
C SER A 86 -44.36 -95.82 -34.34
N GLU A 87 -45.12 -95.26 -35.28
CA GLU A 87 -44.95 -93.88 -35.73
C GLU A 87 -45.36 -92.85 -34.66
N SER A 88 -46.46 -93.11 -33.94
CA SER A 88 -46.94 -92.30 -32.82
C SER A 88 -45.93 -92.26 -31.66
N GLU A 89 -45.29 -93.39 -31.34
CA GLU A 89 -44.25 -93.44 -30.31
C GLU A 89 -43.00 -92.64 -30.70
N LYS A 90 -42.54 -92.75 -31.96
CA LYS A 90 -41.44 -91.92 -32.49
C LYS A 90 -41.78 -90.43 -32.51
N ALA A 91 -43.05 -90.08 -32.68
CA ALA A 91 -43.51 -88.69 -32.56
C ALA A 91 -43.51 -88.22 -31.09
N ARG A 92 -43.98 -89.06 -30.16
CA ARG A 92 -43.97 -88.81 -28.70
C ARG A 92 -42.54 -88.62 -28.17
N GLU A 93 -41.57 -89.43 -28.62
CA GLU A 93 -40.15 -89.29 -28.26
C GLU A 93 -39.58 -87.94 -28.71
N LYS A 94 -39.84 -87.54 -29.96
CA LYS A 94 -39.43 -86.22 -30.49
C LYS A 94 -40.05 -85.06 -29.71
N LEU A 95 -41.34 -85.16 -29.36
CA LEU A 95 -42.01 -84.17 -28.52
C LEU A 95 -41.38 -84.10 -27.12
N SER A 96 -41.11 -85.24 -26.48
CA SER A 96 -40.46 -85.29 -25.16
C SER A 96 -39.07 -84.65 -25.18
N TYR A 97 -38.28 -84.87 -26.24
CA TYR A 97 -36.99 -84.21 -26.41
C TYR A 97 -37.17 -82.68 -26.53
N VAL A 98 -38.07 -82.22 -27.39
CA VAL A 98 -38.36 -80.79 -27.58
C VAL A 98 -38.84 -80.13 -26.28
N THR A 99 -39.72 -80.77 -25.51
CA THR A 99 -40.14 -80.29 -24.18
C THR A 99 -38.96 -80.11 -23.24
N SER A 100 -38.10 -81.12 -23.08
CA SER A 100 -36.93 -81.04 -22.18
C SER A 100 -35.93 -79.94 -22.58
N PHE A 101 -35.78 -79.68 -23.89
CA PHE A 101 -34.96 -78.59 -24.41
C PHE A 101 -35.58 -77.20 -24.13
N LEU A 102 -36.90 -77.07 -24.29
CA LEU A 102 -37.63 -75.84 -23.97
C LEU A 102 -37.62 -75.55 -22.46
N GLU A 103 -37.75 -76.56 -21.61
CA GLU A 103 -37.61 -76.43 -20.15
C GLU A 103 -36.20 -75.96 -19.75
N SER A 104 -35.16 -76.56 -20.34
CA SER A 104 -33.77 -76.18 -20.07
C SER A 104 -33.43 -74.76 -20.54
N THR A 105 -33.99 -74.31 -21.67
CA THR A 105 -33.75 -72.94 -22.18
C THR A 105 -34.57 -71.89 -21.43
N LEU A 106 -35.78 -72.23 -20.98
CA LEU A 106 -36.59 -71.38 -20.10
C LEU A 106 -35.90 -71.13 -18.75
N PHE A 107 -35.32 -72.16 -18.14
CA PHE A 107 -34.54 -72.02 -16.90
C PHE A 107 -33.32 -71.09 -17.08
N GLN A 108 -32.60 -71.19 -18.20
CA GLN A 108 -31.48 -70.31 -18.53
C GLN A 108 -31.92 -68.85 -18.71
N LEU A 109 -33.04 -68.61 -19.38
CA LEU A 109 -33.61 -67.27 -19.54
C LEU A 109 -34.01 -66.65 -18.19
N GLN A 110 -34.64 -67.41 -17.30
CA GLN A 110 -34.98 -66.95 -15.94
C GLN A 110 -33.74 -66.60 -15.12
N SER A 111 -32.66 -67.38 -15.23
CA SER A 111 -31.39 -67.07 -14.56
C SER A 111 -30.77 -65.75 -15.05
N LEU A 112 -30.81 -65.49 -16.37
CA LEU A 112 -30.31 -64.25 -16.98
C LEU A 112 -31.19 -63.04 -16.66
N GLU A 113 -32.51 -63.23 -16.54
CA GLU A 113 -33.45 -62.19 -16.12
C GLU A 113 -33.18 -61.74 -14.67
N ILE A 114 -32.95 -62.68 -13.75
CA ILE A 114 -32.58 -62.40 -12.36
C ILE A 114 -31.23 -61.67 -12.29
N GLU A 115 -30.21 -62.12 -13.04
CA GLU A 115 -28.91 -61.44 -13.11
C GLU A 115 -29.05 -60.00 -13.66
N SER A 116 -29.85 -59.80 -14.71
CA SER A 116 -30.13 -58.48 -15.27
C SER A 116 -30.84 -57.54 -14.28
N LEU A 117 -31.74 -58.06 -13.44
CA LEU A 117 -32.40 -57.29 -12.38
C LEU A 117 -31.39 -56.86 -11.29
N VAL A 118 -30.57 -57.79 -10.80
CA VAL A 118 -29.52 -57.50 -9.79
C VAL A 118 -28.48 -56.50 -10.31
N MET A 119 -28.15 -56.53 -11.60
CA MET A 119 -27.24 -55.56 -12.21
C MET A 119 -27.89 -54.17 -12.36
N ARG A 120 -29.21 -54.10 -12.65
CA ARG A 120 -29.96 -52.84 -12.68
C ARG A 120 -30.10 -52.21 -11.28
N GLU A 121 -30.34 -53.03 -10.26
CA GLU A 121 -30.41 -52.60 -8.86
C GLU A 121 -29.09 -51.94 -8.41
N LYS A 122 -27.96 -52.62 -8.60
CA LYS A 122 -26.61 -52.07 -8.33
C LYS A 122 -26.31 -50.79 -9.13
N GLN A 123 -26.82 -50.68 -10.35
CA GLN A 123 -26.66 -49.46 -11.16
C GLN A 123 -27.48 -48.30 -10.58
N MET A 124 -28.68 -48.57 -10.07
CA MET A 124 -29.53 -47.57 -9.41
C MET A 124 -28.92 -47.09 -8.09
N ASP A 125 -28.38 -47.99 -7.27
CA ASP A 125 -27.64 -47.64 -6.04
C ASP A 125 -26.42 -46.75 -6.36
N TYR A 126 -25.63 -47.12 -7.38
CA TYR A 126 -24.48 -46.34 -7.81
C TYR A 126 -24.85 -44.94 -8.30
N VAL A 127 -25.93 -44.82 -9.09
CA VAL A 127 -26.44 -43.51 -9.55
C VAL A 127 -26.92 -42.68 -8.37
N SER A 128 -27.72 -43.24 -7.47
CA SER A 128 -28.23 -42.52 -6.29
C SER A 128 -27.11 -42.02 -5.38
N ALA A 129 -26.06 -42.82 -5.15
CA ALA A 129 -24.88 -42.40 -4.42
C ALA A 129 -24.13 -41.24 -5.11
N LYS A 130 -24.04 -41.26 -6.45
CA LYS A 130 -23.41 -40.18 -7.23
C LYS A 130 -24.24 -38.91 -7.34
N GLU A 131 -25.57 -39.02 -7.33
CA GLU A 131 -26.47 -37.87 -7.23
C GLU A 131 -26.31 -37.17 -5.86
N ALA A 132 -26.24 -37.93 -4.77
CA ALA A 132 -26.00 -37.39 -3.43
C ALA A 132 -24.60 -36.74 -3.27
N GLU A 133 -23.54 -37.33 -3.84
CA GLU A 133 -22.21 -36.69 -3.91
C GLU A 133 -22.26 -35.35 -4.67
N LEU A 134 -23.00 -35.30 -5.79
CA LEU A 134 -23.11 -34.12 -6.64
C LEU A 134 -23.94 -33.02 -5.98
N GLU A 135 -25.01 -33.36 -5.26
CA GLU A 135 -25.82 -32.40 -4.48
C GLU A 135 -24.99 -31.79 -3.33
N LEU A 136 -24.19 -32.59 -2.61
CA LEU A 136 -23.26 -32.07 -1.60
C LEU A 136 -22.22 -31.12 -2.21
N ALA A 137 -21.66 -31.46 -3.37
CA ALA A 137 -20.71 -30.60 -4.08
C ALA A 137 -21.35 -29.30 -4.58
N ALA A 138 -22.60 -29.35 -5.06
CA ALA A 138 -23.35 -28.18 -5.51
C ALA A 138 -23.65 -27.21 -4.36
N ASN A 139 -24.02 -27.73 -3.18
CA ASN A 139 -24.24 -26.92 -1.98
C ASN A 139 -22.93 -26.28 -1.47
N ALA A 140 -21.82 -27.03 -1.44
CA ALA A 140 -20.51 -26.47 -1.09
C ALA A 140 -20.06 -25.34 -2.05
N LEU A 141 -20.39 -25.44 -3.34
CA LEU A 141 -20.17 -24.38 -4.31
C LEU A 141 -21.11 -23.18 -4.11
N LEU A 142 -22.34 -23.38 -3.62
CA LEU A 142 -23.25 -22.29 -3.27
C LEU A 142 -22.67 -21.45 -2.11
N ASP A 143 -22.27 -22.11 -1.02
CA ASP A 143 -21.64 -21.48 0.15
C ASP A 143 -20.36 -20.72 -0.23
N ALA A 144 -19.50 -21.34 -1.04
CA ALA A 144 -18.29 -20.70 -1.55
C ALA A 144 -18.61 -19.42 -2.34
N ASN A 145 -19.58 -19.45 -3.25
CA ASN A 145 -20.00 -18.28 -4.02
C ASN A 145 -20.62 -17.16 -3.15
N GLU A 146 -21.29 -17.50 -2.05
CA GLU A 146 -21.75 -16.51 -1.08
C GLU A 146 -20.56 -15.84 -0.38
N THR A 147 -19.57 -16.60 0.11
CA THR A 147 -18.37 -16.01 0.74
C THR A 147 -17.55 -15.15 -0.22
N ILE A 148 -17.47 -15.50 -1.51
CA ILE A 148 -16.81 -14.71 -2.55
C ILE A 148 -17.52 -13.36 -2.73
N ARG A 149 -18.84 -13.38 -2.93
CA ARG A 149 -19.66 -12.15 -3.04
C ARG A 149 -19.49 -11.24 -1.82
N ASP A 150 -19.42 -11.85 -0.64
CA ASP A 150 -19.25 -11.14 0.63
C ASP A 150 -17.85 -10.52 0.77
N LEU A 151 -16.82 -11.07 0.11
CA LEU A 151 -15.48 -10.49 0.00
C LEU A 151 -15.39 -9.43 -1.10
N GLU A 152 -16.08 -9.59 -2.22
CA GLU A 152 -16.18 -8.60 -3.31
C GLU A 152 -16.85 -7.31 -2.82
N ASN A 153 -17.93 -7.41 -2.04
CA ASN A 153 -18.57 -6.28 -1.37
C ASN A 153 -17.57 -5.55 -0.46
N LYS A 154 -16.91 -6.27 0.45
CA LYS A 154 -15.89 -5.70 1.37
C LYS A 154 -14.67 -5.14 0.63
N PHE A 155 -14.38 -5.60 -0.59
CA PHE A 155 -13.30 -5.08 -1.43
C PHE A 155 -13.70 -3.78 -2.13
N THR A 156 -14.91 -3.70 -2.69
CA THR A 156 -15.43 -2.49 -3.34
C THR A 156 -15.63 -1.35 -2.34
N GLU A 157 -16.16 -1.63 -1.14
CA GLU A 157 -16.21 -0.70 -0.01
C GLU A 157 -14.80 -0.12 0.29
N LYS A 158 -13.81 -0.99 0.48
CA LYS A 158 -12.42 -0.56 0.75
C LYS A 158 -11.80 0.22 -0.42
N SER A 159 -12.10 -0.14 -1.67
CA SER A 159 -11.61 0.61 -2.84
C SER A 159 -12.15 2.03 -2.86
N THR A 160 -13.46 2.22 -2.68
CA THR A 160 -14.08 3.55 -2.64
C THR A 160 -13.56 4.40 -1.47
N TYR A 161 -13.33 3.80 -0.30
CA TYR A 161 -12.68 4.48 0.83
C TYR A 161 -11.23 4.89 0.54
N ILE A 162 -10.44 4.01 -0.09
CA ILE A 162 -9.07 4.29 -0.54
C ILE A 162 -9.04 5.46 -1.54
N ASP A 163 -10.00 5.52 -2.47
CA ASP A 163 -10.08 6.62 -3.43
C ASP A 163 -10.51 7.95 -2.79
N SER A 164 -11.38 7.92 -1.78
CA SER A 164 -11.69 9.09 -0.95
C SER A 164 -10.45 9.61 -0.21
N LEU A 165 -9.64 8.72 0.39
CA LEU A 165 -8.41 9.09 1.08
C LEU A 165 -7.34 9.68 0.13
N LYS A 166 -7.24 9.19 -1.11
CA LYS A 166 -6.33 9.76 -2.12
C LYS A 166 -6.67 11.21 -2.42
N GLU A 167 -7.97 11.52 -2.55
CA GLU A 167 -8.45 12.87 -2.85
C GLU A 167 -8.30 13.82 -1.64
N GLU A 168 -8.53 13.34 -0.41
CA GLU A 168 -8.24 14.09 0.81
C GLU A 168 -6.74 14.43 0.95
N VAL A 169 -5.85 13.45 0.73
CA VAL A 169 -4.39 13.66 0.74
C VAL A 169 -3.95 14.66 -0.33
N LYS A 170 -4.56 14.62 -1.52
CA LYS A 170 -4.33 15.60 -2.59
C LYS A 170 -4.76 17.01 -2.16
N GLN A 171 -5.96 17.19 -1.63
CA GLN A 171 -6.45 18.48 -1.13
C GLN A 171 -5.57 19.04 0.00
N ALA A 172 -5.13 18.20 0.94
CA ALA A 172 -4.22 18.59 2.01
C ALA A 172 -2.84 19.01 1.47
N ASN A 173 -2.34 18.37 0.41
CA ASN A 173 -1.10 18.76 -0.26
C ASN A 173 -1.23 20.08 -1.02
N ASP A 174 -2.35 20.32 -1.70
CA ASP A 174 -2.58 21.57 -2.45
C ASP A 174 -2.72 22.76 -1.47
N LEU A 175 -3.41 22.58 -0.34
CA LEU A 175 -3.44 23.54 0.77
C LEU A 175 -2.04 23.80 1.35
N ARG A 176 -1.22 22.75 1.54
CA ARG A 176 0.17 22.90 2.00
C ARG A 176 0.99 23.76 1.04
N ILE A 177 0.90 23.53 -0.27
CA ILE A 177 1.61 24.31 -1.30
C ILE A 177 1.14 25.78 -1.28
N PHE A 178 -0.16 26.03 -1.12
CA PHE A 178 -0.70 27.39 -0.98
C PHE A 178 -0.12 28.10 0.26
N HIS A 179 -0.14 27.46 1.43
CA HIS A 179 0.42 28.02 2.66
C HIS A 179 1.94 28.21 2.62
N GLU A 180 2.68 27.29 1.99
CA GLU A 180 4.12 27.39 1.77
C GLU A 180 4.47 28.60 0.90
N LYS A 181 3.68 28.88 -0.15
CA LYS A 181 3.81 30.12 -0.94
C LYS A 181 3.51 31.36 -0.10
N VAL A 182 2.37 31.40 0.61
CA VAL A 182 2.00 32.57 1.44
C VAL A 182 3.07 32.87 2.50
N ALA A 183 3.68 31.83 3.09
CA ALA A 183 4.81 31.99 4.01
C ALA A 183 6.06 32.55 3.31
N SER A 184 6.40 32.08 2.10
CA SER A 184 7.51 32.61 1.30
C SER A 184 7.32 34.08 0.91
N ASP A 185 6.11 34.45 0.50
CA ASP A 185 5.75 35.83 0.16
C ASP A 185 5.86 36.75 1.40
N ALA A 186 5.36 36.29 2.56
CA ALA A 186 5.46 37.02 3.83
C ALA A 186 6.89 37.15 4.37
N ILE A 187 7.73 36.11 4.23
CA ILE A 187 9.16 36.18 4.58
C ILE A 187 9.90 37.17 3.68
N SER A 188 9.54 37.23 2.39
CA SER A 188 10.14 38.18 1.44
C SER A 188 9.83 39.64 1.80
N GLU A 189 8.58 39.94 2.15
CA GLU A 189 8.18 41.28 2.61
C GLU A 189 8.77 41.63 3.98
N LEU A 190 8.90 40.68 4.91
CA LEU A 190 9.57 40.89 6.20
C LEU A 190 11.05 41.29 6.00
N ASN A 191 11.77 40.61 5.11
CA ASN A 191 13.14 40.97 4.76
C ASN A 191 13.22 42.38 4.14
N ARG A 192 12.29 42.72 3.22
CA ARG A 192 12.22 44.06 2.62
C ARG A 192 12.01 45.16 3.68
N LEU A 193 11.10 44.94 4.62
CA LEU A 193 10.82 45.85 5.74
C LEU A 193 12.00 45.96 6.72
N LYS A 194 12.74 44.87 6.93
CA LYS A 194 13.97 44.88 7.74
C LYS A 194 15.08 45.71 7.09
N ASP A 195 15.31 45.55 5.78
CA ASP A 195 16.32 46.33 5.05
C ASP A 195 15.94 47.82 5.01
N GLU A 196 14.65 48.13 4.90
CA GLU A 196 14.11 49.49 5.03
C GLU A 196 14.32 50.07 6.44
N ALA A 197 14.11 49.26 7.49
CA ALA A 197 14.34 49.65 8.88
C ALA A 197 15.83 49.91 9.18
N GLU A 198 16.75 49.04 8.75
CA GLU A 198 18.20 49.23 8.91
C GLU A 198 18.70 50.49 8.17
N LEU A 199 18.14 50.77 6.99
CA LEU A 199 18.41 52.01 6.26
C LEU A 199 17.89 53.26 7.02
N HIS A 200 16.75 53.17 7.70
CA HIS A 200 16.22 54.25 8.52
C HIS A 200 17.00 54.44 9.83
N GLU A 201 17.41 53.36 10.51
CA GLU A 201 18.28 53.41 11.68
C GLU A 201 19.62 54.08 11.34
N LYS A 202 20.24 53.71 10.22
CA LYS A 202 21.47 54.37 9.76
C LYS A 202 21.26 55.87 9.50
N LYS A 203 20.21 56.26 8.78
CA LYS A 203 19.89 57.69 8.54
C LYS A 203 19.74 58.46 9.85
N ASN A 204 19.05 57.88 10.83
CA ASN A 204 18.86 58.49 12.15
C ASN A 204 20.19 58.60 12.93
N SER A 205 21.08 57.61 12.83
CA SER A 205 22.42 57.64 13.41
C SER A 205 23.31 58.72 12.75
N ASP A 206 23.33 58.77 11.42
CA ASP A 206 24.08 59.78 10.64
C ASP A 206 23.57 61.21 10.97
N GLN A 207 22.25 61.39 11.08
CA GLN A 207 21.63 62.65 11.54
C GLN A 207 21.95 62.98 13.00
N SER A 208 21.94 62.01 13.90
CA SER A 208 22.26 62.20 15.32
C SER A 208 23.72 62.63 15.51
N ALA A 209 24.65 62.02 14.77
CA ALA A 209 26.05 62.43 14.74
C ALA A 209 26.22 63.86 14.21
N TYR A 210 25.50 64.23 13.14
CA TYR A 210 25.52 65.60 12.62
C TYR A 210 24.95 66.63 13.60
N ILE A 211 23.81 66.35 14.24
CA ILE A 211 23.24 67.19 15.30
C ILE A 211 24.22 67.34 16.47
N GLY A 212 24.86 66.24 16.91
CA GLY A 212 25.89 66.27 17.94
C GLY A 212 27.08 67.17 17.57
N SER A 213 27.52 67.16 16.30
CA SER A 213 28.58 68.06 15.83
C SER A 213 28.16 69.54 15.90
N LEU A 214 26.96 69.88 15.42
CA LEU A 214 26.41 71.24 15.53
C LEU A 214 26.22 71.68 16.98
N GLU A 215 25.81 70.78 17.89
CA GLU A 215 25.74 71.08 19.31
C GLU A 215 27.10 71.33 19.96
N THR A 216 28.17 70.67 19.49
CA THR A 216 29.53 70.95 19.97
C THR A 216 30.06 72.28 19.44
N GLU A 217 29.80 72.61 18.17
CA GLU A 217 30.15 73.89 17.57
C GLU A 217 29.39 75.06 18.25
N LEU A 218 28.07 74.91 18.46
CA LEU A 218 27.28 75.89 19.21
C LEU A 218 27.73 76.05 20.67
N ARG A 219 28.27 74.99 21.31
CA ARG A 219 28.89 75.09 22.64
C ARG A 219 30.23 75.83 22.60
N GLN A 220 31.08 75.55 21.62
CA GLN A 220 32.35 76.26 21.41
C GLN A 220 32.12 77.75 21.15
N LEU A 221 31.21 78.10 20.22
CA LEU A 221 30.84 79.49 19.91
C LEU A 221 30.25 80.22 21.13
N ARG A 222 29.44 79.54 21.96
CA ARG A 222 28.95 80.13 23.22
C ARG A 222 30.05 80.37 24.25
N THR A 223 31.01 79.46 24.36
CA THR A 223 32.16 79.62 25.28
C THR A 223 33.04 80.79 24.82
N ALA A 224 33.46 80.80 23.56
CA ALA A 224 34.23 81.89 22.98
C ALA A 224 33.52 83.27 23.05
N LEU A 225 32.18 83.29 22.97
CA LEU A 225 31.39 84.52 23.17
C LEU A 225 31.38 84.99 24.63
N VAL A 226 31.42 84.08 25.62
CA VAL A 226 31.59 84.43 27.03
C VAL A 226 33.01 84.91 27.29
N ASP A 227 34.03 84.19 26.80
CA ASP A 227 35.44 84.54 26.95
C ASP A 227 35.73 85.93 26.36
N ALA A 228 35.28 86.20 25.12
CA ALA A 228 35.41 87.51 24.49
C ALA A 228 34.60 88.61 25.20
N LYS A 229 33.48 88.27 25.84
CA LYS A 229 32.70 89.22 26.64
C LYS A 229 33.40 89.57 27.95
N ASP A 230 34.10 88.63 28.57
CA ASP A 230 34.82 88.87 29.82
C ASP A 230 36.20 89.52 29.57
N GLU A 231 36.85 89.22 28.45
CA GLU A 231 38.02 89.96 27.97
C GLU A 231 37.67 91.41 27.60
N THR A 232 36.50 91.66 26.99
CA THR A 232 36.04 93.05 26.73
C THR A 232 35.67 93.80 28.01
N LYS A 233 35.02 93.18 29.00
CA LYS A 233 34.83 93.79 30.34
C LYS A 233 36.16 94.10 31.03
N LYS A 234 37.15 93.19 30.92
CA LYS A 234 38.49 93.37 31.49
C LYS A 234 39.18 94.56 30.85
N ASN A 235 39.22 94.62 29.52
CA ASN A 235 39.76 95.76 28.78
C ASN A 235 38.99 97.07 29.07
N GLU A 236 37.67 97.01 29.33
CA GLU A 236 36.87 98.16 29.77
C GLU A 236 37.27 98.61 31.19
N ASN A 237 37.48 97.68 32.13
CA ASN A 237 37.97 97.98 33.47
C ASN A 237 39.40 98.57 33.44
N ASP A 238 40.29 97.98 32.63
CA ASP A 238 41.67 98.46 32.46
C ASP A 238 41.68 99.88 31.85
N ALA A 239 40.82 100.15 30.86
CA ALA A 239 40.62 101.49 30.32
C ALA A 239 39.97 102.45 31.35
N GLN A 240 39.08 101.99 32.21
CA GLN A 240 38.53 102.80 33.32
C GLN A 240 39.62 103.14 34.37
N ILE A 241 40.55 102.22 34.64
CA ILE A 241 41.72 102.44 35.49
C ILE A 241 42.67 103.46 34.85
N GLU A 242 42.97 103.34 33.56
CA GLU A 242 43.78 104.30 32.81
C GLU A 242 43.13 105.71 32.81
N ILE A 243 41.81 105.78 32.56
CA ILE A 243 41.04 107.04 32.66
C ILE A 243 41.09 107.61 34.08
N ALA A 244 41.09 106.78 35.13
CA ALA A 244 41.20 107.23 36.52
C ALA A 244 42.61 107.76 36.84
N LEU A 245 43.67 107.09 36.36
CA LEU A 245 45.06 107.53 36.45
C LEU A 245 45.24 108.88 35.77
N LEU A 246 44.84 109.00 34.49
CA LEU A 246 44.90 110.25 33.72
C LEU A 246 44.08 111.38 34.37
N LYS A 247 42.90 111.08 34.95
CA LYS A 247 42.14 112.07 35.75
C LYS A 247 42.90 112.53 36.99
N SER A 248 43.61 111.62 37.68
CA SER A 248 44.44 111.96 38.84
C SER A 248 45.63 112.84 38.45
N GLU A 249 46.25 112.58 37.30
CA GLU A 249 47.36 113.38 36.78
C GLU A 249 46.91 114.74 36.24
N ILE A 250 45.72 114.82 35.63
CA ILE A 250 45.05 116.09 35.32
C ILE A 250 44.76 116.88 36.61
N HIS A 251 44.35 116.24 37.70
CA HIS A 251 44.18 116.90 39.00
C HIS A 251 45.51 117.39 39.60
N LYS A 252 46.56 116.58 39.50
CA LYS A 252 47.94 116.92 39.92
C LYS A 252 48.51 118.07 39.08
N GLY A 253 48.23 118.09 37.78
CA GLY A 253 48.55 119.18 36.86
C GLY A 253 47.78 120.46 37.19
N ARG A 254 46.45 120.38 37.39
CA ARG A 254 45.62 121.51 37.82
C ARG A 254 46.03 122.08 39.17
N SER A 255 46.46 121.24 40.11
CA SER A 255 47.02 121.69 41.39
C SER A 255 48.34 122.45 41.20
N LYS A 256 49.22 121.98 40.30
CA LYS A 256 50.43 122.72 39.92
C LYS A 256 50.14 124.03 39.20
N THR A 257 49.16 124.08 38.28
CA THR A 257 48.81 125.34 37.60
C THR A 257 48.15 126.33 38.55
N ALA A 258 47.26 125.89 39.46
CA ALA A 258 46.69 126.77 40.49
C ALA A 258 47.77 127.32 41.45
N ALA A 259 48.79 126.52 41.77
CA ALA A 259 49.95 126.99 42.53
C ALA A 259 50.81 128.00 41.73
N ALA A 260 50.92 127.82 40.41
CA ALA A 260 51.60 128.76 39.52
C ALA A 260 50.81 130.07 39.35
N GLU A 261 49.50 130.03 39.14
CA GLU A 261 48.61 131.20 39.10
C GLU A 261 48.65 131.97 40.44
N ALA A 262 48.71 131.26 41.58
CA ALA A 262 48.90 131.87 42.90
C ALA A 262 50.31 132.47 43.12
N ALA A 263 51.29 132.11 42.30
CA ALA A 263 52.61 132.76 42.27
C ALA A 263 52.61 133.94 41.27
N GLU A 264 51.98 133.79 40.11
CA GLU A 264 51.87 134.84 39.09
C GLU A 264 51.00 136.01 39.56
N ALA A 265 49.93 135.77 40.31
CA ALA A 265 49.15 136.81 40.96
C ALA A 265 49.96 137.62 41.98
N ARG A 266 50.91 136.99 42.69
CA ARG A 266 51.87 137.69 43.56
C ARG A 266 52.85 138.51 42.73
N ALA A 267 53.43 137.92 41.69
CA ALA A 267 54.36 138.61 40.79
C ALA A 267 53.72 139.82 40.07
N GLN A 268 52.43 139.75 39.69
CA GLN A 268 51.70 140.91 39.14
C GLN A 268 51.40 141.97 40.22
N GLY A 269 51.09 141.56 41.45
CA GLY A 269 50.98 142.47 42.61
C GLY A 269 52.29 143.22 42.85
N GLU A 270 53.40 142.51 42.95
CA GLU A 270 54.77 143.06 43.09
C GLU A 270 55.14 143.99 41.94
N LYS A 271 54.79 143.62 40.69
CA LYS A 271 54.99 144.45 39.50
C LYS A 271 54.17 145.76 39.55
N SER A 272 52.97 145.74 40.13
CA SER A 272 52.16 146.94 40.33
C SER A 272 52.75 147.87 41.42
N ALA A 273 53.30 147.28 42.49
CA ALA A 273 54.00 148.04 43.54
C ALA A 273 55.28 148.72 43.00
N LEU A 274 56.07 147.99 42.19
CA LEU A 274 57.24 148.53 41.49
C LEU A 274 56.89 149.66 40.53
N TYR A 275 55.77 149.58 39.80
CA TYR A 275 55.34 150.63 38.87
C TYR A 275 55.02 151.94 39.61
N ASN A 276 54.30 151.86 40.74
CA ASN A 276 53.98 153.04 41.56
C ASN A 276 55.23 153.66 42.20
N ALA A 277 56.16 152.83 42.72
CA ALA A 277 57.44 153.30 43.27
C ALA A 277 58.30 154.01 42.21
N LEU A 278 58.31 153.50 40.97
CA LEU A 278 59.03 154.12 39.86
C LEU A 278 58.41 155.47 39.46
N GLN A 279 57.08 155.60 39.54
CA GLN A 279 56.38 156.85 39.22
C GLN A 279 56.59 157.94 40.28
N GLN A 280 56.79 157.58 41.56
CA GLN A 280 57.16 158.55 42.61
C GLN A 280 58.62 159.00 42.47
N MET A 281 59.58 158.07 42.29
CA MET A 281 60.98 158.42 42.04
C MET A 281 61.19 159.29 40.79
N GLY A 282 60.30 159.17 39.79
CA GLY A 282 60.34 160.00 38.57
C GLY A 282 60.08 161.49 38.80
N LEU A 283 59.42 161.88 39.91
CA LEU A 283 59.14 163.28 40.25
C LEU A 283 60.23 163.89 41.14
N GLU A 284 60.77 163.15 42.10
CA GLU A 284 61.82 163.63 43.01
C GLU A 284 63.22 163.76 42.33
N ALA A 285 63.41 163.14 41.16
CA ALA A 285 64.70 163.03 40.47
C ALA A 285 65.10 164.21 39.57
N GLU A 286 64.21 165.16 39.26
CA GLU A 286 64.60 166.42 38.58
C GLU A 286 64.84 167.59 39.53
N GLU A 287 64.02 167.78 40.58
CA GLU A 287 64.20 168.92 41.50
C GLU A 287 65.53 168.87 42.26
N THR A 288 65.97 167.67 42.65
CA THR A 288 67.20 167.45 43.43
C THR A 288 68.49 167.48 42.59
N LYS A 289 68.40 167.46 41.26
CA LYS A 289 69.60 167.32 40.39
C LYS A 289 70.43 168.59 40.22
N LYS A 290 69.97 169.71 40.80
CA LYS A 290 70.79 170.93 41.00
C LYS A 290 71.62 170.90 42.30
N GLU A 291 71.27 170.06 43.28
CA GLU A 291 71.97 169.99 44.57
C GLU A 291 72.98 168.83 44.57
N ASN A 292 74.07 169.04 43.82
CA ASN A 292 75.05 168.01 43.52
C ASN A 292 76.23 168.05 44.53
N ARG A 293 76.64 166.86 45.03
CA ARG A 293 77.85 166.56 45.85
C ARG A 293 77.68 166.89 47.36
N MET A 294 77.62 165.92 48.28
CA MET A 294 78.62 164.85 48.53
C MET A 294 78.12 163.66 49.43
N LEU A 295 78.45 162.40 49.03
CA LEU A 295 79.02 161.27 49.85
C LEU A 295 78.21 160.63 51.05
N LYS A 296 78.20 159.29 51.37
CA LYS A 296 78.71 157.99 50.77
C LYS A 296 78.29 156.69 51.61
N GLU A 297 78.38 155.44 51.02
CA GLU A 297 78.46 154.02 51.60
C GLU A 297 77.17 153.26 52.12
N ALA A 298 76.99 151.90 52.36
CA ALA A 298 77.56 150.51 52.03
C ALA A 298 76.66 149.37 52.70
N LEU A 299 76.70 147.99 52.62
CA LEU A 299 77.14 146.83 51.73
C LEU A 299 76.66 145.39 52.26
N MET A 300 76.88 144.25 51.51
CA MET A 300 76.82 142.75 51.87
C MET A 300 75.45 141.95 51.90
N GLN A 301 75.24 140.59 51.91
CA GLN A 301 76.09 139.32 51.85
C GLN A 301 75.51 138.03 51.09
N GLU A 302 75.28 136.82 51.69
CA GLU A 302 75.46 135.42 51.08
C GLU A 302 74.65 134.14 51.61
N ASN A 303 74.55 133.00 50.81
CA ASN A 303 74.51 131.46 51.03
C ASN A 303 73.38 130.60 51.77
N ASN A 304 73.25 129.21 51.80
CA ASN A 304 73.19 128.04 50.80
C ASN A 304 72.77 126.58 51.36
N GLU A 305 72.44 125.53 50.51
CA GLU A 305 72.48 123.98 50.63
C GLU A 305 71.58 123.04 51.58
N VAL A 306 71.40 121.66 51.57
CA VAL A 306 71.23 120.48 50.58
C VAL A 306 70.90 119.00 51.19
N LYS A 307 70.44 117.96 50.38
CA LYS A 307 70.27 116.42 50.53
C LYS A 307 68.91 115.74 51.04
N THR A 308 68.54 114.41 51.15
CA THR A 308 69.14 112.99 51.33
C THR A 308 68.32 111.75 50.68
N GLU A 309 68.34 110.47 51.18
CA GLU A 309 67.99 109.10 50.54
C GLU A 309 67.51 107.94 51.53
N GLU A 310 67.22 106.65 51.13
CA GLU A 310 67.20 105.32 51.93
C GLU A 310 66.82 103.98 51.13
N GLU A 311 66.82 102.73 51.73
CA GLU A 311 66.72 101.31 51.11
C GLU A 311 65.71 100.28 51.82
N GLU A 312 65.58 98.91 51.77
CA GLU A 312 66.27 97.62 51.31
C GLU A 312 65.33 96.29 51.35
N ARG A 313 65.75 95.04 50.90
CA ARG A 313 65.33 93.58 51.24
C ARG A 313 64.08 92.83 50.61
N ASP A 314 63.77 91.48 50.62
CA ASP A 314 64.33 90.06 50.83
C ASP A 314 63.18 88.96 50.54
N GLU A 315 63.17 87.58 50.57
CA GLU A 315 63.99 86.35 50.17
C GLU A 315 63.16 84.96 50.29
N ASN A 316 63.60 83.80 49.70
CA ASN A 316 63.28 82.31 49.88
C ASN A 316 61.98 81.64 49.29
N GLY A 317 61.68 80.29 49.10
CA GLY A 317 62.21 78.88 49.32
C GLY A 317 61.50 77.83 48.35
N GLY A 318 61.41 76.45 48.37
CA GLY A 318 61.71 75.22 49.20
C GLY A 318 61.36 73.82 48.47
N GLU A 319 61.29 72.61 49.12
CA GLU A 319 61.17 71.22 48.49
C GLU A 319 59.86 70.37 48.72
N LEU A 320 59.21 69.78 47.68
CA LEU A 320 58.22 68.66 47.83
C LEU A 320 57.86 67.80 46.58
N GLU A 321 58.33 68.14 45.37
CA GLU A 321 57.65 67.76 44.11
C GLU A 321 57.93 66.33 43.56
N ASN A 322 59.10 65.75 43.84
CA ASN A 322 59.63 64.63 43.05
C ASN A 322 59.01 63.26 43.37
N THR A 323 58.70 62.96 44.63
CA THR A 323 58.16 61.64 45.05
C THR A 323 56.73 61.38 44.54
N LYS A 324 55.99 62.44 44.19
CA LYS A 324 54.64 62.37 43.62
C LYS A 324 54.63 61.78 42.20
N LYS A 325 55.61 62.15 41.37
CA LYS A 325 55.69 61.75 39.94
C LYS A 325 56.02 60.28 39.72
N GLU A 326 56.72 59.63 40.64
CA GLU A 326 57.00 58.19 40.53
C GLU A 326 55.75 57.33 40.79
N LEU A 327 54.89 57.77 41.71
CA LEU A 327 53.64 57.08 42.05
C LEU A 327 52.63 57.10 40.89
N GLU A 328 52.46 58.25 40.22
CA GLU A 328 51.57 58.37 39.05
C GLU A 328 52.03 57.47 37.89
N ASN A 329 53.34 57.39 37.62
CA ASN A 329 53.90 56.52 36.58
C ASN A 329 53.68 55.02 36.86
N ALA A 330 53.73 54.60 38.12
CA ALA A 330 53.45 53.22 38.51
C ALA A 330 51.96 52.87 38.29
N ILE A 331 51.05 53.78 38.66
CA ILE A 331 49.60 53.62 38.48
C ILE A 331 49.24 53.51 36.99
N SER A 332 49.80 54.39 36.14
CA SER A 332 49.55 54.38 34.69
C SER A 332 49.93 53.04 34.04
N ARG A 333 51.08 52.46 34.41
CA ARG A 333 51.53 51.16 33.88
C ARG A 333 50.64 49.99 34.32
N ILE A 334 50.08 50.02 35.53
CA ILE A 334 49.13 49.01 36.00
C ILE A 334 47.81 49.10 35.20
N GLY A 335 47.36 50.30 34.88
CA GLY A 335 46.19 50.52 34.01
C GLY A 335 46.36 49.89 32.63
N GLU A 336 47.48 50.16 31.94
CA GLU A 336 47.76 49.55 30.64
C GLU A 336 47.86 48.01 30.70
N MET A 337 48.49 47.46 31.75
CA MET A 337 48.62 46.00 31.91
C MET A 337 47.26 45.32 32.06
N ARG A 338 46.32 45.93 32.81
CA ARG A 338 44.94 45.43 32.92
C ARG A 338 44.20 45.48 31.58
N ALA A 339 44.24 46.63 30.89
CA ALA A 339 43.59 46.77 29.58
C ALA A 339 44.11 45.76 28.53
N ARG A 340 45.43 45.46 28.54
CA ARG A 340 46.01 44.41 27.67
C ARG A 340 45.58 43.01 28.08
N ALA A 341 45.47 42.71 29.38
CA ALA A 341 44.99 41.43 29.89
C ALA A 341 43.50 41.19 29.55
N GLU A 342 42.65 42.20 29.74
CA GLU A 342 41.22 42.15 29.40
C GLU A 342 41.02 41.91 27.89
N GLN A 343 41.74 42.63 27.02
CA GLN A 343 41.72 42.38 25.58
C GLN A 343 42.22 40.98 25.20
N ALA A 344 43.18 40.40 25.93
CA ALA A 344 43.64 39.04 25.71
C ALA A 344 42.57 38.00 26.10
N ILE A 345 41.88 38.21 27.23
CA ILE A 345 40.78 37.34 27.70
C ILE A 345 39.61 37.38 26.70
N SER A 346 39.14 38.56 26.28
CA SER A 346 38.05 38.65 25.30
C SER A 346 38.38 38.00 23.95
N ARG A 347 39.66 38.03 23.52
CA ARG A 347 40.12 37.32 22.32
C ARG A 347 40.18 35.80 22.52
N ALA A 348 40.56 35.33 23.70
CA ALA A 348 40.55 33.91 24.04
C ALA A 348 39.11 33.34 24.07
N GLU A 349 38.18 34.03 24.72
CA GLU A 349 36.76 33.64 24.74
C GLU A 349 36.13 33.61 23.34
N ALA A 350 36.46 34.60 22.49
CA ALA A 350 35.98 34.64 21.11
C ALA A 350 36.51 33.44 20.30
N ALA A 351 37.78 33.08 20.49
CA ALA A 351 38.38 31.90 19.85
C ALA A 351 37.76 30.58 20.36
N GLU A 352 37.46 30.47 21.66
CA GLU A 352 36.80 29.28 22.23
C GLU A 352 35.35 29.13 21.72
N LYS A 353 34.57 30.21 21.71
CA LYS A 353 33.21 30.24 21.12
C LYS A 353 33.23 29.86 19.64
N ALA A 354 34.20 30.35 18.87
CA ALA A 354 34.39 29.97 17.47
C ALA A 354 34.78 28.48 17.28
N LYS A 355 35.66 27.96 18.16
CA LYS A 355 36.06 26.55 18.17
C LYS A 355 34.85 25.64 18.46
N ALA A 356 34.07 25.94 19.50
CA ALA A 356 32.89 25.17 19.87
C ALA A 356 31.86 25.09 18.71
N ALA A 357 31.58 26.23 18.05
CA ALA A 357 30.70 26.29 16.89
C ALA A 357 31.20 25.47 15.67
N MET A 358 32.52 25.30 15.53
CA MET A 358 33.12 24.46 14.48
C MET A 358 33.09 22.97 14.84
N GLU A 359 33.37 22.62 16.11
CA GLU A 359 33.26 21.24 16.59
C GLU A 359 31.81 20.74 16.52
N GLU A 360 30.82 21.58 16.83
CA GLU A 360 29.41 21.21 16.69
C GLU A 360 29.00 20.96 15.23
N LYS A 361 29.44 21.83 14.29
CA LYS A 361 29.23 21.62 12.85
C LYS A 361 29.88 20.32 12.36
N MET A 362 31.03 19.96 12.90
CA MET A 362 31.71 18.68 12.59
C MET A 362 31.00 17.47 13.21
N LYS A 363 30.46 17.59 14.43
CA LYS A 363 29.63 16.56 15.08
C LYS A 363 28.37 16.28 14.26
N ARG A 364 27.58 17.31 13.94
CA ARG A 364 26.38 17.21 13.09
C ARG A 364 26.70 16.57 11.72
N ARG A 365 27.86 16.89 11.12
CA ARG A 365 28.34 16.28 9.86
C ARG A 365 28.75 14.81 9.98
N LYS A 366 29.35 14.38 11.10
CA LYS A 366 29.66 12.97 11.36
C LYS A 366 28.38 12.16 11.54
N GLU A 367 27.51 12.62 12.44
CA GLU A 367 26.24 11.97 12.75
C GLU A 367 25.36 11.79 11.51
N HIS A 368 25.25 12.81 10.64
CA HIS A 368 24.51 12.69 9.37
C HIS A 368 25.12 11.64 8.41
N LYS A 369 26.45 11.48 8.38
CA LYS A 369 27.11 10.42 7.60
C LYS A 369 26.86 9.03 8.21
N GLU A 370 26.88 8.91 9.53
CA GLU A 370 26.63 7.67 10.27
C GLU A 370 25.17 7.22 10.13
N ARG A 371 24.19 8.13 10.30
CA ARG A 371 22.77 7.87 10.01
C ARG A 371 22.55 7.39 8.57
N ARG A 372 23.19 8.02 7.57
CA ARG A 372 23.13 7.55 6.17
C ARG A 372 23.78 6.18 5.95
N LYS A 373 24.89 5.88 6.66
CA LYS A 373 25.53 4.54 6.59
C LYS A 373 24.63 3.48 7.23
N ALA A 374 24.04 3.77 8.39
CA ALA A 374 23.11 2.87 9.08
C ALA A 374 21.87 2.57 8.24
N ALA A 375 21.26 3.59 7.62
CA ALA A 375 20.12 3.38 6.71
C ALA A 375 20.46 2.49 5.50
N LEU A 376 21.65 2.64 4.91
CA LEU A 376 22.13 1.78 3.82
C LEU A 376 22.47 0.35 4.27
N VAL A 377 22.83 0.14 5.54
CA VAL A 377 23.00 -1.19 6.12
C VAL A 377 21.65 -1.84 6.41
N ALA A 378 20.71 -1.12 7.01
CA ALA A 378 19.35 -1.61 7.29
C ALA A 378 18.62 -2.03 6.00
N LEU A 379 18.64 -1.19 4.96
CA LEU A 379 18.08 -1.53 3.64
C LEU A 379 18.74 -2.77 3.02
N ARG A 380 20.04 -3.00 3.29
CA ARG A 380 20.74 -4.20 2.84
C ARG A 380 20.33 -5.43 3.64
N GLU A 381 20.24 -5.33 4.96
CA GLU A 381 19.82 -6.43 5.83
C GLU A 381 18.36 -6.84 5.54
N GLU A 382 17.47 -5.88 5.31
CA GLU A 382 16.10 -6.10 4.84
C GLU A 382 16.07 -6.79 3.47
N SER A 383 16.95 -6.40 2.54
CA SER A 383 17.09 -7.01 1.21
C SER A 383 17.68 -8.43 1.21
N PHE A 384 18.25 -8.90 2.32
CA PHE A 384 18.86 -10.24 2.45
C PHE A 384 18.18 -11.14 3.49
N SER A 385 17.12 -10.68 4.17
CA SER A 385 16.45 -11.41 5.27
C SER A 385 15.02 -11.86 4.95
N ARG A 386 14.60 -11.81 3.68
CA ARG A 386 13.25 -12.20 3.23
C ARG A 386 13.30 -13.21 2.09
N ASP A 387 13.64 -14.45 2.41
CA ASP A 387 13.40 -15.61 1.54
C ASP A 387 13.28 -16.91 2.38
N PHE A 388 12.44 -17.83 1.91
CA PHE A 388 12.15 -19.18 2.43
C PHE A 388 11.53 -19.36 3.84
N GLY A 389 10.26 -19.79 3.86
CA GLY A 389 9.60 -20.39 5.02
C GLY A 389 8.15 -20.80 4.76
N ASN A 390 7.92 -22.08 4.40
CA ASN A 390 6.63 -22.81 4.32
C ASN A 390 5.57 -22.24 3.33
N SER A 391 5.31 -22.87 2.17
CA SER A 391 4.42 -24.05 1.95
C SER A 391 2.94 -23.73 2.26
N THR A 392 1.94 -23.84 1.37
CA THR A 392 1.69 -24.75 0.22
C THR A 392 0.62 -24.02 -0.69
N GLU A 393 0.19 -24.35 -1.92
CA GLU A 393 0.13 -25.55 -2.79
C GLU A 393 0.00 -25.15 -4.30
N ILE A 394 -0.32 -26.09 -5.21
CA ILE A 394 -0.91 -25.97 -6.59
C ILE A 394 -0.62 -24.66 -7.37
N ASN A 395 0.23 -24.68 -8.39
CA ASN A 395 -0.16 -25.17 -9.73
C ASN A 395 1.04 -25.70 -10.55
N GLU A 396 0.75 -26.65 -11.44
CA GLU A 396 1.71 -27.41 -12.26
C GLU A 396 1.46 -27.13 -13.75
N TYR A 397 2.44 -26.58 -14.47
CA TYR A 397 2.63 -26.76 -15.92
C TYR A 397 4.03 -26.30 -16.37
N ASP A 398 4.70 -27.16 -17.14
CA ASP A 398 5.75 -26.95 -18.14
C ASP A 398 7.08 -26.21 -17.83
N ASP A 399 8.04 -27.05 -17.38
CA ASP A 399 9.22 -27.46 -18.18
C ASP A 399 10.55 -26.64 -18.20
N ALA A 400 11.62 -27.40 -18.49
CA ALA A 400 12.93 -27.02 -19.02
C ALA A 400 13.79 -25.99 -18.25
N ALA A 401 14.53 -26.49 -17.25
CA ALA A 401 15.71 -25.79 -16.74
C ALA A 401 16.78 -25.61 -17.84
N SER A 402 17.20 -24.37 -18.11
CA SER A 402 18.35 -24.05 -18.98
C SER A 402 19.16 -22.86 -18.44
N ALA A 403 20.46 -22.85 -18.73
CA ALA A 403 21.42 -21.99 -18.03
C ALA A 403 21.36 -20.51 -18.44
N LYS A 404 21.49 -19.61 -17.45
CA LYS A 404 21.57 -18.15 -17.65
C LYS A 404 22.91 -17.72 -18.30
N ASN A 405 23.01 -17.91 -19.62
CA ASN A 405 24.12 -17.39 -20.43
C ASN A 405 24.02 -15.86 -20.62
N TYR A 406 24.50 -15.10 -19.64
CA TYR A 406 24.68 -13.66 -19.78
C TYR A 406 25.76 -13.35 -20.83
N GLN A 407 25.38 -12.74 -21.96
CA GLN A 407 26.36 -12.22 -22.91
C GLN A 407 27.07 -10.98 -22.33
N PRO A 408 28.40 -10.86 -22.44
CA PRO A 408 29.10 -9.65 -22.00
C PRO A 408 28.69 -8.45 -22.85
N LEU A 409 28.38 -7.34 -22.20
CA LEU A 409 27.69 -6.17 -22.76
C LEU A 409 28.32 -5.60 -24.05
N GLY A 410 29.65 -5.73 -24.22
CA GLY A 410 30.35 -5.31 -25.42
C GLY A 410 29.89 -6.00 -26.71
N LYS A 411 29.40 -7.26 -26.65
CA LYS A 411 28.80 -7.94 -27.81
C LYS A 411 27.42 -7.38 -28.18
N VAL A 412 26.66 -6.88 -27.19
CA VAL A 412 25.31 -6.33 -27.39
C VAL A 412 25.39 -4.90 -27.93
N LEU A 413 26.35 -4.10 -27.44
CA LEU A 413 26.55 -2.71 -27.86
C LEU A 413 27.39 -2.54 -29.14
N ASN A 414 27.94 -3.63 -29.70
CA ASN A 414 28.74 -3.64 -30.95
C ASN A 414 29.92 -2.65 -30.95
N ILE A 415 30.51 -2.40 -29.77
CA ILE A 415 31.64 -1.48 -29.62
C ILE A 415 32.93 -2.23 -29.95
N LYS A 416 33.63 -1.77 -30.99
CA LYS A 416 35.01 -2.19 -31.27
C LYS A 416 35.98 -1.39 -30.40
N PHE A 417 36.89 -2.10 -29.74
CA PHE A 417 38.14 -1.56 -29.20
C PHE A 417 39.24 -1.73 -30.24
#